data_AF-A0AAD9Z9E3-F1
#
_entry.id   AF-A0AAD9Z9E3-F1
#
_cell.length_a   1.000
_cell.length_b   1.000
_cell.length_c   1.000
_cell.angle_alpha   90.00
_cell.angle_beta   90.00
_cell.angle_gamma   90.00
#
_symmetry.space_group_name_H-M   'P 1'
#
loop_
_entity.id
_entity.type
_entity.pdbx_description
1 polymer ?
#
loop_
_entity_poly.entity_id
_entity_poly.type
_entity_poly.pdbx_seq_one_letter_code
_entity_poly.pdbx_strand_id
1 'polypeptide(L)'
;MMALELFHYPTQTHICNYVDLLDNLIDTVKDVDLLVEKGIIVNCVGDNKVIAKMFNRLGSYMILSDSCYYDIVERMKTHYKYPWNHAKARLRSAYFSNVWTGTATVAATSLLILTVIQTVSSIIQL
;
A
#
# COMPACT_ATOMS: atom_id res chain seq x y z
N MET A 1 -2.21 15.18 24.37
CA MET A 1 -0.98 15.12 23.54
C MET A 1 -1.12 15.97 22.29
N MET A 2 -2.04 15.70 21.35
CA MET A 2 -2.24 16.60 20.19
C MET A 2 -2.54 18.05 20.60
N ALA A 3 -3.46 18.28 21.53
CA ALA A 3 -3.72 19.63 22.05
C ALA A 3 -2.46 20.25 22.72
N LEU A 4 -1.61 19.43 23.36
CA LEU A 4 -0.37 19.93 23.96
C LEU A 4 0.60 20.38 22.86
N GLU A 5 0.81 19.59 21.81
CA GLU A 5 1.64 19.98 20.66
C GLU A 5 1.09 21.26 20.01
N LEU A 6 -0.21 21.32 19.74
CA LEU A 6 -0.82 22.48 19.07
C LEU A 6 -0.73 23.78 19.89
N PHE A 7 -0.94 23.71 21.20
CA PHE A 7 -0.98 24.92 22.05
C PHE A 7 0.37 25.30 22.66
N HIS A 8 1.28 24.35 22.88
CA HIS A 8 2.52 24.59 23.63
C HIS A 8 3.79 24.34 22.82
N TYR A 9 3.73 23.54 21.75
CA TYR A 9 4.90 23.18 20.95
C TYR A 9 4.58 23.22 19.44
N PRO A 10 4.19 24.40 18.89
CA PRO A 10 3.73 24.50 17.51
C PRO A 10 4.78 24.14 16.46
N THR A 11 6.06 24.06 16.83
CA THR A 11 7.18 23.63 15.98
C THR A 11 7.58 22.17 16.17
N GLN A 12 6.97 21.45 17.13
CA GLN A 12 7.24 20.04 17.43
C GLN A 12 5.95 19.22 17.35
N THR A 13 5.28 19.29 16.20
CA THR A 13 3.98 18.65 15.94
C THR A 13 4.12 17.21 15.44
N HIS A 14 4.97 16.41 16.06
CA HIS A 14 5.26 15.05 15.58
C HIS A 14 4.03 14.12 15.63
N ILE A 15 3.27 14.16 16.73
CA ILE A 15 2.06 13.36 16.89
C ILE A 15 0.99 13.86 15.92
N CYS A 16 0.82 15.18 15.81
CA CYS A 16 -0.12 15.78 14.85
C CYS A 16 0.23 15.42 13.40
N ASN A 17 1.50 15.48 13.00
CA ASN A 17 1.95 15.10 11.66
C ASN A 17 1.74 13.62 11.38
N TYR A 18 1.89 12.75 12.38
CA TYR A 18 1.61 11.32 12.23
C TYR A 18 0.10 11.04 12.09
N VAL A 19 -0.73 11.73 12.86
CA VAL A 19 -2.18 11.61 12.77
C VAL A 19 -2.69 12.12 11.41
N ASP A 20 -2.15 13.23 10.91
CA ASP A 20 -2.44 13.74 9.57
C ASP A 20 -2.04 12.75 8.47
N LEU A 21 -0.87 12.11 8.60
CA LEU A 21 -0.48 11.04 7.69
C LEU A 21 -1.48 9.88 7.71
N LEU A 22 -1.94 9.45 8.88
CA LEU A 22 -2.93 8.37 8.99
C LEU A 22 -4.29 8.76 8.44
N ASP A 23 -4.74 9.99 8.65
CA ASP A 23 -5.98 10.52 8.07
C ASP A 23 -5.93 10.49 6.54
N ASN A 24 -4.83 10.94 5.95
CA ASN A 24 -4.61 10.87 4.49
C ASN A 24 -4.60 9.43 3.94
N LEU A 25 -4.34 8.42 4.78
CA LEU A 25 -4.37 7.00 4.41
C LEU A 25 -5.74 6.35 4.64
N ILE A 26 -6.60 6.94 5.47
CA ILE A 26 -7.85 6.34 5.94
C ILE A 26 -9.02 7.20 5.52
N ASP A 27 -9.69 6.80 4.44
CA ASP A 27 -10.97 7.41 4.04
C ASP A 27 -12.13 6.46 4.34
N THR A 28 -11.92 5.16 4.14
CA THR A 28 -12.94 4.13 4.20
C THR A 28 -12.63 3.05 5.24
N VAL A 29 -13.65 2.24 5.56
CA VAL A 29 -13.49 1.05 6.43
C VAL A 29 -12.46 0.08 5.86
N LYS A 30 -12.37 -0.05 4.53
CA LYS A 30 -11.43 -0.94 3.86
C LYS A 30 -9.99 -0.51 4.07
N ASP A 31 -9.74 0.78 4.18
CA ASP A 31 -8.41 1.31 4.46
C ASP A 31 -8.00 0.93 5.88
N VAL A 32 -8.92 1.05 6.84
CA VAL A 32 -8.72 0.56 8.21
C VAL A 32 -8.50 -0.95 8.23
N ASP A 33 -9.31 -1.73 7.52
CA ASP A 33 -9.17 -3.19 7.43
C ASP A 33 -7.76 -3.56 6.97
N LEU A 34 -7.28 -2.90 5.90
CA LEU A 34 -5.94 -3.12 5.35
C LEU A 34 -4.85 -2.74 6.36
N LEU A 35 -4.93 -1.57 6.99
CA LEU A 35 -3.92 -1.11 7.95
C LEU A 35 -3.89 -1.99 9.20
N VAL A 36 -5.03 -2.52 9.64
CA VAL A 36 -5.11 -3.49 10.74
C VAL A 36 -4.53 -4.84 10.32
N GLU A 37 -4.87 -5.35 9.12
CA GLU A 37 -4.30 -6.59 8.58
C GLU A 37 -2.77 -6.51 8.45
N LYS A 38 -2.24 -5.34 8.08
CA LYS A 38 -0.79 -5.08 8.01
C LYS A 38 -0.14 -4.76 9.35
N GLY A 39 -0.90 -4.73 10.45
CA GLY A 39 -0.38 -4.46 11.80
C GLY A 39 0.09 -3.02 12.02
N ILE A 40 -0.31 -2.08 11.14
CA ILE A 40 0.00 -0.66 11.25
C ILE A 40 -0.90 -0.02 12.31
N ILE A 41 -2.17 -0.44 12.37
CA ILE A 41 -3.14 -0.01 13.38
C ILE A 41 -3.53 -1.22 14.23
N VAL A 42 -3.50 -1.05 15.55
CA VAL A 42 -4.08 -2.02 16.48
C VAL A 42 -5.52 -1.60 16.74
N ASN A 43 -6.47 -2.43 16.33
CA ASN A 43 -7.89 -2.17 16.60
C ASN A 43 -8.23 -2.53 18.06
N CYS A 44 -8.16 -1.53 18.94
CA CYS A 44 -8.61 -1.65 20.33
C CYS A 44 -10.12 -1.36 20.52
N VAL A 45 -10.80 -0.86 19.48
CA VAL A 45 -12.21 -0.43 19.54
C VAL A 45 -13.16 -1.57 19.19
N GLY A 46 -12.70 -2.54 18.40
CA GLY A 46 -13.50 -3.66 17.90
C GLY A 46 -14.35 -3.34 16.66
N ASP A 47 -14.43 -2.07 16.25
CA ASP A 47 -15.18 -1.65 15.05
C ASP A 47 -14.36 -0.70 14.17
N ASN A 48 -13.99 -1.18 12.98
CA ASN A 48 -13.21 -0.43 11.99
C ASN A 48 -13.98 0.78 11.43
N LYS A 49 -15.32 0.79 11.47
CA LYS A 49 -16.13 1.96 11.09
C LYS A 49 -15.94 3.12 12.04
N VAL A 50 -15.84 2.82 13.33
CA VAL A 50 -15.62 3.85 14.35
C VAL A 50 -14.23 4.48 14.16
N ILE A 51 -13.22 3.67 13.86
CA ILE A 51 -11.85 4.14 13.58
C ILE A 51 -11.83 5.03 12.34
N ALA A 52 -12.41 4.59 11.21
CA ALA A 52 -12.46 5.39 9.99
C ALA A 52 -13.16 6.73 10.22
N LYS A 53 -14.29 6.72 10.94
CA LYS A 53 -15.03 7.93 11.28
C LYS A 53 -14.23 8.86 12.21
N MET A 54 -13.43 8.30 13.12
CA MET A 54 -12.60 9.07 14.04
C MET A 54 -11.53 9.84 13.28
N PHE A 55 -10.77 9.17 12.41
CA PHE A 55 -9.72 9.81 11.61
C PHE A 55 -10.30 10.88 10.69
N ASN A 56 -11.28 10.55 9.84
CA ASN A 56 -11.94 11.51 8.94
C ASN A 56 -12.47 12.77 9.66
N ARG A 57 -12.94 12.64 10.91
CA ARG A 57 -13.34 13.79 11.73
C ARG A 57 -12.12 14.58 12.19
N LEU A 58 -11.08 13.90 12.67
CA LEU A 58 -9.87 14.51 13.18
C LEU A 58 -9.15 15.33 12.09
N GLY A 59 -9.03 14.78 10.87
CA GLY A 59 -8.47 15.49 9.71
C GLY A 59 -9.15 16.81 9.40
N SER A 60 -10.48 16.88 9.53
CA SER A 60 -11.24 18.11 9.31
C SER A 60 -10.89 19.28 10.25
N TYR A 61 -10.22 18.98 11.38
CA TYR A 61 -9.80 19.98 12.37
C TYR A 61 -8.30 20.27 12.35
N MET A 62 -7.52 19.57 11.51
CA MET A 62 -6.07 19.66 11.50
C MET A 62 -5.60 20.39 10.23
N ILE A 63 -5.14 21.63 10.40
CA ILE A 63 -4.44 22.37 9.34
C ILE A 63 -2.98 22.44 9.74
N LEU A 64 -2.15 21.57 9.15
CA LEU A 64 -0.71 21.53 9.35
C LEU A 64 -0.02 22.05 8.09
N SER A 65 0.78 23.10 8.24
CA SER A 65 1.46 23.76 7.12
C SER A 65 2.73 23.03 6.68
N ASP A 66 3.36 22.28 7.59
CA ASP A 66 4.64 21.61 7.36
C ASP A 66 4.70 20.29 8.13
N SER A 67 4.61 19.18 7.39
CA SER A 67 4.61 17.83 7.96
C SER A 67 6.01 17.23 7.88
N CYS A 68 6.54 16.76 9.01
CA CYS A 68 7.81 16.02 9.04
C CYS A 68 7.78 14.70 8.23
N TYR A 69 6.61 14.29 7.74
CA TYR A 69 6.41 13.13 6.88
C TYR A 69 6.24 13.48 5.40
N TYR A 70 6.37 14.76 5.02
CA TYR A 70 6.21 15.22 3.64
C TYR A 70 7.02 14.37 2.65
N ASP A 71 8.31 14.17 2.91
CA ASP A 71 9.20 13.37 2.05
C ASP A 71 8.73 11.91 1.90
N ILE A 72 8.16 11.33 2.96
CA ILE A 72 7.62 9.96 2.92
C ILE A 72 6.38 9.93 2.02
N VAL A 73 5.47 10.90 2.19
CA VAL A 73 4.26 11.03 1.37
C VAL A 73 4.61 11.25 -0.09
N GLU A 74 5.61 12.09 -0.39
CA GLU A 74 6.06 12.34 -1.76
C GLU A 74 6.67 11.09 -2.39
N ARG A 75 7.51 10.36 -1.66
CA ARG A 75 8.04 9.07 -2.14
C ARG A 75 6.93 8.06 -2.37
N MET A 76 5.93 8.00 -1.50
CA MET A 76 4.77 7.11 -1.66
C MET A 76 3.95 7.48 -2.91
N LYS A 77 3.67 8.76 -3.11
CA LYS A 77 2.99 9.27 -4.31
C LYS A 77 3.78 8.98 -5.58
N THR A 78 5.10 9.16 -5.56
CA THR A 78 5.99 8.88 -6.69
C THR A 78 6.01 7.39 -7.00
N HIS A 79 6.09 6.54 -5.97
CA HIS A 79 6.00 5.10 -6.12
C HIS A 79 4.66 4.69 -6.73
N TYR A 80 3.55 5.23 -6.24
CA TYR A 80 2.23 4.95 -6.79
C TYR A 80 2.11 5.38 -8.25
N LYS A 81 2.54 6.60 -8.61
CA LYS A 81 2.44 7.14 -9.97
C LYS A 81 3.27 6.38 -11.01
N TYR A 82 4.31 5.65 -10.59
CA TYR A 82 5.19 4.97 -11.52
C TYR A 82 4.46 3.75 -12.16
N PRO A 83 4.22 3.73 -13.49
CA PRO A 83 3.36 2.72 -14.13
C PRO A 83 3.82 1.28 -13.93
N TRP A 84 5.13 1.07 -13.81
CA TRP A 84 5.71 -0.25 -13.54
C TRP A 84 5.23 -0.83 -12.20
N ASN A 85 5.00 0.01 -11.18
CA ASN A 85 4.53 -0.46 -9.88
C ASN A 85 3.09 -0.96 -9.96
N HIS A 86 2.24 -0.30 -10.75
CA HIS A 86 0.90 -0.81 -11.06
C HIS A 86 0.94 -2.12 -11.84
N ALA A 87 1.79 -2.21 -12.87
CA ALA A 87 1.95 -3.43 -13.66
C ALA A 87 2.43 -4.59 -12.76
N LYS A 88 3.44 -4.36 -11.93
CA LYS A 88 3.96 -5.33 -10.96
C LYS A 88 2.90 -5.74 -9.94
N ALA A 89 2.11 -4.81 -9.41
CA ALA A 89 1.03 -5.12 -8.46
C ALA A 89 -0.05 -5.99 -9.11
N ARG A 90 -0.45 -5.69 -10.35
CA ARG A 90 -1.39 -6.51 -11.12
C ARG A 90 -0.85 -7.92 -11.39
N LEU A 91 0.41 -8.03 -11.83
CA LEU A 91 1.08 -9.32 -12.02
C LEU A 91 1.13 -10.12 -10.73
N ARG A 92 1.49 -9.49 -9.61
CA ARG A 92 1.52 -10.15 -8.30
C ARG A 92 0.14 -10.64 -7.89
N SER A 93 -0.90 -9.84 -8.07
CA SER A 93 -2.26 -10.22 -7.73
C SER A 93 -2.80 -11.35 -8.63
N ALA A 94 -2.55 -11.30 -9.94
CA ALA A 94 -3.05 -12.31 -10.87
C ALA A 94 -2.32 -13.65 -10.74
N TYR A 95 -0.98 -13.61 -10.67
CA TYR A 95 -0.15 -14.82 -10.75
C TYR A 95 0.31 -15.32 -9.39
N PHE A 96 0.51 -14.44 -8.41
CA PHE A 96 1.08 -14.80 -7.10
C PHE A 96 0.09 -14.58 -5.95
N SER A 97 -1.22 -14.47 -6.24
CA SER A 97 -2.26 -14.44 -5.19
C SER A 97 -2.34 -15.75 -4.42
N ASN A 98 -2.11 -16.88 -5.10
CA ASN A 98 -2.01 -18.19 -4.50
C ASN A 98 -0.73 -18.87 -5.00
N VAL A 99 -0.02 -19.54 -4.10
CA VAL A 99 1.19 -20.33 -4.42
C VAL A 99 0.92 -21.27 -5.59
N TRP A 100 -0.25 -21.92 -5.59
CA TRP A 100 -0.66 -22.83 -6.67
C TRP A 100 -0.78 -22.17 -8.03
N THR A 101 -1.43 -21.00 -8.11
CA THR A 101 -1.56 -20.23 -9.35
C THR A 101 -0.18 -19.78 -9.86
N GLY A 102 0.70 -19.39 -8.94
CA GLY A 102 2.08 -19.00 -9.27
C GLY A 102 2.86 -20.16 -9.86
N THR A 103 2.85 -21.31 -9.19
CA THR A 103 3.55 -22.51 -9.65
C THR A 103 3.03 -23.00 -11.00
N ALA A 104 1.72 -23.02 -11.21
CA ALA A 104 1.11 -23.42 -12.48
C ALA A 104 1.54 -22.51 -13.63
N THR A 105 1.56 -21.20 -13.39
CA THR A 105 1.99 -20.20 -14.39
C THR A 105 3.46 -20.39 -14.77
N VAL A 106 4.34 -20.61 -13.79
CA VAL A 106 5.76 -20.84 -14.02
C VAL A 106 5.96 -22.12 -14.83
N ALA A 107 5.31 -23.22 -14.43
CA ALA A 107 5.41 -24.50 -15.14
C ALA A 107 4.93 -24.39 -16.60
N ALA A 108 3.77 -23.76 -16.83
CA ALA A 108 3.23 -23.55 -18.17
C ALA A 108 4.20 -22.72 -19.04
N THR A 109 4.78 -21.66 -18.47
CA THR A 109 5.74 -20.80 -19.17
C THR A 109 7.02 -21.57 -19.52
N SER A 110 7.55 -22.36 -18.60
CA SER A 110 8.72 -23.22 -18.84
C SER A 110 8.47 -24.25 -19.95
N LEU A 111 7.31 -24.91 -19.92
CA LEU A 111 6.91 -25.87 -20.96
C LEU A 111 6.80 -25.21 -22.34
N LEU A 112 6.23 -24.00 -22.40
CA LEU A 112 6.08 -23.25 -23.64
C LEU A 112 7.46 -22.88 -24.24
N ILE A 113 8.39 -22.41 -23.40
CA ILE A 113 9.77 -22.12 -23.81
C ILE A 113 10.47 -23.38 -24.34
N LEU A 114 10.36 -24.49 -23.63
CA LEU A 114 10.94 -25.77 -24.06
C LEU A 114 10.37 -26.22 -25.41
N THR A 115 9.06 -26.06 -25.61
CA THR A 115 8.38 -26.42 -26.86
C THR A 115 8.88 -25.58 -28.03
N VAL A 116 9.09 -24.27 -27.83
CA VAL A 116 9.62 -23.38 -28.87
C VAL A 116 11.04 -23.78 -29.25
N ILE A 117 11.91 -24.04 -28.26
CA ILE A 117 13.28 -24.51 -28.50
C ILE A 117 13.26 -25.80 -29.31
N GLN A 118 12.45 -26.77 -28.89
CA GLN A 118 12.34 -28.06 -29.57
C GLN A 118 11.87 -27.89 -31.02
N THR A 119 10.87 -27.04 -31.26
CA THR A 119 10.33 -26.77 -32.60
C THR A 119 11.39 -26.14 -33.52
N VAL A 120 12.14 -25.14 -33.02
CA VAL A 120 13.21 -24.49 -33.79
C VAL A 120 14.35 -25.46 -34.09
N SER A 121 14.78 -26.25 -33.11
CA SER A 121 15.82 -27.27 -33.32
C SER A 121 15.39 -28.31 -34.36
N SER A 122 14.13 -28.76 -34.33
CA SER A 122 13.60 -29.69 -35.33
C SER A 122 13.58 -29.11 -36.74
N ILE A 123 13.32 -27.80 -36.91
CA ILE A 123 13.34 -27.15 -38.23
C ILE A 123 14.78 -26.98 -38.74
N ILE A 124 15.73 -26.65 -37.88
CA ILE A 124 17.16 -26.48 -38.26
C ILE A 124 17.82 -27.81 -38.63
N GLN A 125 17.36 -28.91 -38.02
CA GLN A 125 17.86 -30.26 -38.31
C GLN A 125 17.23 -30.90 -39.56
N LEU A 126 16.23 -30.25 -40.16
CA LEU A 126 15.58 -30.63 -41.41
C LEU A 126 16.34 -30.06 -42.61
#